data_AF-A0A3C1SLR0-F1
#
_entry.id   AF-A0A3C1SLR0-F1
#
_cell.length_a   1.000
_cell.length_b   1.000
_cell.length_c   1.000
_cell.angle_alpha   90.00
_cell.angle_beta   90.00
_cell.angle_gamma   90.00
#
_symmetry.space_group_name_H-M   'P 1'
#
loop_
_entity.id
_entity.type
_entity.pdbx_description
1 polymer ?
#
loop_
_entity_poly.entity_id
_entity_poly.type
_entity_poly.pdbx_seq_one_letter_code
_entity_poly.pdbx_strand_id
1 'polypeptide(L)'
;FVALVAGMLWGARNGVQFALTFTALKALPVLIIGGFTSVPGAIVGGLIIGASEKLAEIYLPALMQSAFGGNFGGIEGWFPYVLALGFLLVRPEGLFGEKHIDRV
;
A
#
# COMPACT_ATOMS: atom_id res chain seq x y z
N PHE A 1 16.75 13.53 10.84
CA PHE A 1 16.05 14.20 11.96
C PHE A 1 14.56 14.41 11.66
N VAL A 2 14.21 15.02 10.53
CA VAL A 2 12.81 15.30 10.15
C VAL A 2 11.91 14.05 10.14
N ALA A 3 12.33 12.94 9.53
CA ALA A 3 11.53 11.71 9.50
C ALA A 3 11.24 11.12 10.89
N LEU A 4 12.20 11.25 11.81
CA LEU A 4 12.09 10.74 13.18
C LEU A 4 11.08 11.59 13.97
N VAL A 5 11.20 12.92 13.88
CA VAL A 5 10.26 13.85 14.51
C VAL A 5 8.86 13.70 13.93
N ALA A 6 8.72 13.58 12.61
CA ALA A 6 7.44 13.36 11.95
C ALA A 6 6.79 12.04 12.40
N GLY A 7 7.56 10.96 12.48
CA GLY A 7 7.08 9.66 12.98
C GLY A 7 6.60 9.73 14.43
N MET A 8 7.38 10.37 15.32
CA MET A 8 7.00 10.55 16.73
C MET A 8 5.73 11.39 16.88
N LEU A 9 5.61 12.50 16.15
CA LEU A 9 4.42 13.36 16.21
C LEU A 9 3.17 12.67 15.67
N TRP A 10 3.30 11.92 14.56
CA TRP A 10 2.19 11.15 14.00
C TRP A 10 1.75 10.04 14.96
N GLY A 11 2.69 9.30 15.55
CA GLY A 11 2.40 8.27 16.56
C GLY A 11 1.71 8.85 17.80
N ALA A 12 2.23 9.99 18.32
CA ALA A 12 1.66 10.67 19.48
C ALA A 12 0.22 11.16 19.24
N ARG A 13 -0.14 11.54 18.01
CA ARG A 13 -1.49 12.00 17.65
C ARG A 13 -2.53 10.88 17.62
N ASN A 14 -2.14 9.66 17.22
CA ASN A 14 -3.08 8.58 16.95
C ASN A 14 -3.42 7.69 18.18
N GLY A 15 -2.67 7.80 19.29
CA GLY A 15 -2.93 7.00 20.50
C GLY A 15 -2.95 5.48 20.26
N VAL A 16 -3.62 4.71 21.13
CA VAL A 16 -3.88 3.27 20.92
C VAL A 16 -5.34 3.11 20.49
N GLN A 17 -5.61 3.29 19.19
CA GLN A 17 -6.95 3.18 18.62
C GLN A 17 -7.01 2.02 17.62
N PHE A 18 -8.17 1.35 17.51
CA PHE A 18 -8.41 0.30 16.51
C PHE A 18 -8.07 0.70 15.05
N ALA A 19 -8.10 2.00 14.75
CA ALA A 19 -7.71 2.54 13.45
C ALA A 19 -6.21 2.33 13.11
N LEU A 20 -5.32 2.19 14.10
CA LEU A 20 -3.91 1.89 13.85
C LEU A 20 -3.73 0.50 13.23
N THR A 21 -4.52 -0.49 13.64
CA THR A 21 -4.43 -1.85 13.10
C THR A 21 -4.71 -1.85 11.60
N PHE A 22 -5.74 -1.13 11.16
CA PHE A 22 -6.04 -0.99 9.73
C PHE A 22 -4.93 -0.26 8.97
N THR A 23 -4.33 0.77 9.58
CA THR A 23 -3.21 1.49 8.97
C THR A 23 -1.96 0.61 8.85
N ALA A 24 -1.66 -0.19 9.87
CA ALA A 24 -0.56 -1.15 9.86
C ALA A 24 -0.78 -2.26 8.82
N LEU A 25 -2.02 -2.75 8.71
CA LEU A 25 -2.38 -3.74 7.70
C LEU A 25 -2.18 -3.18 6.28
N LYS A 26 -2.57 -1.92 6.02
CA LYS A 26 -2.34 -1.25 4.73
C LYS A 26 -0.86 -0.98 4.43
N ALA A 27 0.01 -0.93 5.43
CA ALA A 27 1.44 -0.80 5.19
C ALA A 27 2.05 -2.07 4.56
N LEU A 28 1.42 -3.24 4.71
CA LEU A 28 1.89 -4.49 4.09
C LEU A 28 1.97 -4.42 2.55
N PRO A 29 0.89 -4.10 1.80
CA PRO A 29 0.96 -4.01 0.33
C PRO A 29 1.94 -2.93 -0.16
N VAL A 30 2.10 -1.85 0.59
CA VAL A 30 3.12 -0.81 0.33
C VAL A 30 4.53 -1.39 0.39
N LEU A 31 4.84 -2.15 1.45
CA LEU A 31 6.13 -2.80 1.63
C LEU A 31 6.36 -3.92 0.63
N ILE A 32 5.31 -4.62 0.20
CA ILE A 32 5.39 -5.65 -0.83
C ILE A 32 5.81 -5.04 -2.19
N ILE A 33 5.21 -3.92 -2.58
CA ILE A 33 5.56 -3.26 -3.85
C ILE A 33 6.94 -2.60 -3.76
N GLY A 34 7.24 -1.96 -2.63
CA GLY A 34 8.53 -1.28 -2.44
C GLY A 34 9.71 -2.21 -2.16
N GLY A 35 9.44 -3.40 -1.62
CA GLY A 35 10.43 -4.33 -1.07
C GLY A 35 10.71 -4.07 0.41
N PHE A 36 10.76 -5.13 1.22
CA PHE A 36 11.14 -5.04 2.65
C PHE A 36 12.62 -4.70 2.86
N THR A 37 13.44 -4.90 1.83
CA THR A 37 14.89 -4.70 1.86
C THR A 37 15.31 -3.30 1.42
N SER A 38 14.40 -2.50 0.82
CA SER A 38 14.71 -1.21 0.21
C SER A 38 13.84 -0.08 0.75
N VAL A 39 14.44 0.78 1.58
CA VAL A 39 13.76 1.97 2.12
C VAL A 39 13.30 2.94 1.02
N PRO A 40 14.11 3.28 -0.01
CA PRO A 40 13.64 4.12 -1.10
C PRO A 40 12.49 3.48 -1.89
N GLY A 41 12.53 2.17 -2.11
CA GLY A 41 11.46 1.43 -2.76
C GLY A 41 10.15 1.47 -1.98
N ALA A 42 10.21 1.29 -0.65
CA ALA A 42 9.06 1.41 0.24
C ALA A 42 8.41 2.81 0.17
N ILE A 43 9.21 3.88 0.09
CA ILE A 43 8.70 5.26 -0.05
C ILE A 43 7.93 5.42 -1.38
N VAL A 44 8.51 4.97 -2.49
CA VAL A 44 7.87 5.05 -3.81
C VAL A 44 6.61 4.17 -3.88
N GLY A 45 6.66 2.95 -3.34
CA GLY A 45 5.52 2.06 -3.24
C GLY A 45 4.38 2.66 -2.42
N GLY A 46 4.71 3.36 -1.33
CA GLY A 46 3.73 4.05 -0.49
C GLY A 46 3.03 5.20 -1.20
N LEU A 47 3.77 5.98 -1.98
CA LEU A 47 3.21 7.03 -2.81
C LEU A 47 2.28 6.48 -3.90
N ILE A 48 2.70 5.41 -4.59
CA ILE A 48 1.90 4.78 -5.65
C ILE A 48 0.60 4.21 -5.08
N ILE A 49 0.68 3.43 -4.01
CA ILE A 49 -0.49 2.83 -3.37
C ILE A 49 -1.41 3.91 -2.80
N GLY A 50 -0.88 4.87 -2.05
CA GLY A 50 -1.70 5.92 -1.44
C GLY A 50 -2.42 6.79 -2.48
N ALA A 51 -1.74 7.16 -3.56
CA ALA A 51 -2.36 7.90 -4.66
C ALA A 51 -3.42 7.04 -5.38
N SER A 52 -3.10 5.78 -5.66
CA SER A 52 -4.03 4.88 -6.36
C SER A 52 -5.24 4.55 -5.50
N GLU A 53 -5.09 4.41 -4.18
CA GLU A 53 -6.20 4.17 -3.24
C GLU A 53 -7.17 5.35 -3.21
N LYS A 54 -6.65 6.58 -3.11
CA LYS A 54 -7.49 7.79 -3.13
C LYS A 54 -8.14 8.06 -4.48
N LEU A 55 -7.45 7.78 -5.58
CA LEU A 55 -8.05 7.82 -6.90
C LEU A 55 -9.11 6.71 -7.06
N ALA A 56 -8.83 5.50 -6.58
CA ALA A 56 -9.76 4.39 -6.65
C ALA A 56 -11.02 4.66 -5.83
N GLU A 57 -10.92 5.28 -4.66
CA GLU A 57 -12.07 5.70 -3.86
C GLU A 57 -13.03 6.62 -4.64
N ILE A 58 -12.50 7.48 -5.53
CA ILE A 58 -13.30 8.44 -6.31
C ILE A 58 -13.83 7.81 -7.60
N TYR A 59 -12.99 7.07 -8.34
CA TYR A 59 -13.32 6.60 -9.69
C TYR A 59 -13.88 5.18 -9.74
N LEU A 60 -13.42 4.27 -8.88
CA LEU A 60 -13.85 2.87 -8.95
C LEU A 60 -15.31 2.64 -8.50
N PRO A 61 -15.91 3.37 -7.54
CA PRO A 61 -17.32 3.16 -7.21
C PRO A 61 -18.22 3.37 -8.43
N ALA A 62 -18.02 4.46 -9.17
CA ALA A 62 -18.79 4.75 -10.38
C ALA A 62 -18.52 3.73 -11.50
N LEU A 63 -17.24 3.36 -11.70
CA LEU A 63 -16.84 2.43 -12.76
C LEU A 63 -17.33 0.99 -12.47
N MET A 64 -17.09 0.48 -11.27
CA MET A 64 -17.46 -0.89 -10.86
C MET A 64 -18.98 -1.06 -10.74
N GLN A 65 -19.69 -0.01 -10.29
CA GLN A 65 -21.15 -0.02 -10.31
C GLN A 65 -21.69 -0.13 -11.75
N SER A 66 -21.06 0.56 -12.72
CA SER A 66 -21.47 0.50 -14.13
C SER A 66 -21.06 -0.79 -14.85
N ALA A 67 -19.95 -1.43 -14.46
CA ALA A 67 -19.39 -2.57 -15.18
C ALA A 67 -19.81 -3.94 -14.60
N PHE A 68 -19.98 -4.04 -13.28
CA PHE A 68 -20.22 -5.33 -12.60
C PHE A 68 -21.52 -5.38 -11.80
N GLY A 69 -22.27 -4.28 -11.69
CA GLY A 69 -23.56 -4.26 -11.00
C GLY A 69 -23.47 -4.70 -9.55
N GLY A 70 -23.00 -3.82 -8.66
CA GLY A 70 -22.88 -4.09 -7.23
C GLY A 70 -22.42 -2.88 -6.44
N ASN A 71 -22.68 -2.85 -5.13
CA ASN A 71 -22.18 -1.81 -4.24
C ASN A 71 -20.79 -2.21 -3.74
N PHE A 72 -19.75 -1.82 -4.47
CA PHE A 72 -18.35 -2.07 -4.11
C PHE A 72 -17.86 -1.07 -3.04
N GLY A 73 -18.58 -1.02 -1.91
CA GLY A 73 -18.16 -0.25 -0.74
C GLY A 73 -16.85 -0.80 -0.16
N GLY A 74 -16.00 0.09 0.37
CA GLY A 74 -14.78 -0.31 1.07
C GLY A 74 -13.57 -0.63 0.16
N ILE A 75 -13.52 -0.07 -1.06
CA ILE A 75 -12.37 -0.16 -1.99
C ILE A 75 -11.05 0.17 -1.30
N GLU A 76 -11.03 1.17 -0.41
CA GLU A 76 -9.84 1.54 0.37
C GLU A 76 -9.22 0.37 1.16
N GLY A 77 -10.04 -0.60 1.58
CA GLY A 77 -9.58 -1.71 2.41
C GLY A 77 -8.87 -2.81 1.61
N TRP A 78 -9.34 -3.13 0.41
CA TRP A 78 -8.88 -4.31 -0.34
C TRP A 78 -8.10 -3.97 -1.62
N PHE A 79 -8.31 -2.79 -2.20
CA PHE A 79 -7.68 -2.38 -3.45
C PHE A 79 -6.14 -2.35 -3.37
N PRO A 80 -5.50 -1.85 -2.30
CA PRO A 80 -4.04 -1.90 -2.16
C PRO A 80 -3.47 -3.32 -2.26
N TYR A 81 -4.19 -4.31 -1.72
CA TYR A 81 -3.77 -5.71 -1.74
C TYR A 81 -3.90 -6.33 -3.14
N VAL A 82 -4.98 -6.03 -3.85
CA VAL A 82 -5.17 -6.48 -5.24
C VAL A 82 -4.10 -5.89 -6.15
N LEU A 83 -3.79 -4.60 -5.96
CA LEU A 83 -2.73 -3.92 -6.72
C LEU A 83 -1.36 -4.54 -6.40
N ALA A 84 -1.06 -4.82 -5.13
CA ALA A 84 0.17 -5.49 -4.73
C ALA A 84 0.29 -6.91 -5.31
N LEU A 85 -0.80 -7.70 -5.30
CA LEU A 85 -0.84 -9.03 -5.93
C LEU A 85 -0.59 -8.95 -7.44
N GLY A 86 -1.25 -8.02 -8.13
CA GLY A 86 -1.04 -7.78 -9.56
C GLY A 86 0.39 -7.36 -9.87
N PHE A 87 1.00 -6.55 -9.00
CA PHE A 87 2.37 -6.10 -9.17
C PHE A 87 3.39 -7.23 -8.93
N LEU A 88 3.22 -8.03 -7.88
CA LEU A 88 4.09 -9.18 -7.59
C LEU A 88 4.11 -10.22 -8.71
N LEU A 89 2.98 -10.43 -9.40
CA LEU A 89 2.91 -11.29 -10.58
C LEU A 89 3.85 -10.84 -11.70
N VAL A 90 4.08 -9.53 -11.84
CA VAL A 90 4.95 -8.95 -12.87
C VAL A 90 6.39 -8.81 -12.36
N ARG A 91 6.57 -8.47 -11.07
CA ARG A 91 7.87 -8.32 -10.41
C ARG A 91 7.84 -8.81 -8.96
N PRO A 92 8.26 -10.06 -8.69
CA PRO A 92 8.21 -10.65 -7.36
C PRO A 92 9.21 -10.05 -6.36
N GLU A 93 10.22 -9.33 -6.85
CA GLU A 93 11.31 -8.73 -6.07
C GLU A 93 10.97 -7.31 -5.53
N GLY A 94 9.79 -6.77 -5.86
CA GLY A 94 9.46 -5.37 -5.60
C GLY A 94 10.15 -4.38 -6.54
N LEU A 95 9.99 -3.08 -6.29
CA LEU A 95 10.49 -2.01 -7.17
C LEU A 95 12.02 -1.91 -7.20
N PHE A 96 12.68 -2.18 -6.06
CA PHE A 96 14.12 -2.03 -5.86
C PHE A 96 14.72 -3.11 -4.93
N GLY A 97 14.11 -4.30 -4.85
CA GLY A 97 14.70 -5.42 -4.12
C GLY A 97 15.95 -5.93 -4.83
N GLU A 98 17.00 -6.22 -4.06
CA GLU A 98 18.16 -6.95 -4.55
C GLU A 98 17.70 -8.32 -5.06
N LYS A 99 18.00 -8.63 -6.34
CA LYS A 99 17.70 -9.95 -6.93
C LYS A 99 18.10 -11.03 -5.95
N HIS A 100 17.19 -11.94 -5.60
CA HIS A 100 17.56 -13.18 -4.96
C HIS A 100 18.55 -13.89 -5.89
N ILE A 101 19.85 -13.80 -5.57
CA ILE A 101 20.85 -14.65 -6.20
C ILE A 101 20.57 -16.02 -5.61
N ASP A 102 19.75 -16.80 -6.31
CA ASP A 102 19.67 -18.24 -6.13
C ASP A 102 21.09 -18.77 -6.34
N ARG A 103 21.81 -18.99 -5.23
CA ARG A 103 23.09 -19.68 -5.26
C ARG A 103 22.77 -21.15 -5.02
N VAL A 104 22.80 -21.92 -6.11
CA VAL A 104 22.79 -23.39 -6.12
C VAL A 104 23.99 -23.96 -5.38
#